data_AF-A0A9P3INC6-F1
#
_entry.id   AF-A0A9P3INC6-F1
#
_cell.length_a   1.000
_cell.length_b   1.000
_cell.length_c   1.000
_cell.angle_alpha   90.00
_cell.angle_beta   90.00
_cell.angle_gamma   90.00
#
_symmetry.space_group_name_H-M   'P 1'
#
loop_
_entity.id
_entity.type
_entity.pdbx_description
1 polymer ?
#
loop_
_entity_poly.entity_id
_entity_poly.type
_entity_poly.pdbx_seq_one_letter_code
_entity_poly.pdbx_strand_id
1 'polypeptide(L)'
;MNLAAPVELGNPAQKASRVFNNTVSFARAEKASLAVSASAEEKQSRRSALALIATTVAVSLSGNAQAITGVKIEGPPPLAGGLPGTENSDQARDFEAPLNERFFIQIKTPDEALARAKEVVGVFPEVEGYISKKAWPYVRNELRSELGYLRYDLATVIASKAKAEKKALNAELKSVVETLESLDYAARVKDQEAAKKFFAETKSKVSALLAKL
;
A
#
# COMPACT_ATOMS: atom_id res chain seq x y z
N MET A 1 -3.62 56.72 -35.50
CA MET A 1 -4.92 56.01 -35.50
C MET A 1 -4.66 54.52 -35.47
N ASN A 2 -5.52 53.78 -34.77
CA ASN A 2 -5.60 52.32 -34.58
C ASN A 2 -4.79 51.80 -33.38
N LEU A 3 -5.28 51.99 -32.15
CA LEU A 3 -6.25 51.14 -31.42
C LEU A 3 -5.69 49.76 -31.07
N ALA A 4 -5.21 49.66 -29.83
CA ALA A 4 -4.84 48.43 -29.15
C ALA A 4 -6.07 47.52 -28.98
N ALA A 5 -5.94 46.25 -29.36
CA ALA A 5 -6.92 45.22 -29.04
C ALA A 5 -6.77 44.80 -27.57
N PRO A 6 -7.87 44.65 -26.80
CA PRO A 6 -7.80 44.18 -25.42
C PRO A 6 -7.47 42.69 -25.38
N VAL A 7 -6.44 42.33 -24.61
CA VAL A 7 -6.10 40.94 -24.28
C VAL A 7 -7.13 40.43 -23.27
N GLU A 8 -8.05 39.58 -23.71
CA GLU A 8 -8.92 38.84 -22.80
C GLU A 8 -8.09 37.81 -22.01
N LEU A 9 -7.92 38.06 -20.71
CA LEU A 9 -7.43 37.10 -19.73
C LEU A 9 -8.55 36.08 -19.42
N GLY A 10 -8.74 35.13 -20.34
CA GLY A 10 -9.59 33.97 -20.13
C GLY A 10 -8.94 32.98 -19.16
N ASN A 11 -9.52 32.87 -17.97
CA ASN A 11 -9.12 31.93 -16.92
C ASN A 11 -9.15 30.47 -17.43
N PRO A 12 -8.03 29.71 -17.42
CA PRO A 12 -7.97 28.35 -17.96
C PRO A 12 -8.80 27.33 -17.16
N ALA A 13 -9.34 27.70 -15.99
CA ALA A 13 -10.08 26.81 -15.10
C ALA A 13 -11.48 26.39 -15.61
N GLN A 14 -12.02 27.00 -16.68
CA GLN A 14 -13.38 26.72 -17.15
C GLN A 14 -13.48 25.72 -18.33
N LYS A 15 -12.36 25.18 -18.84
CA LYS A 15 -12.37 24.21 -19.96
C LYS A 15 -12.35 22.73 -19.54
N ALA A 16 -12.42 22.44 -18.24
CA ALA A 16 -12.25 21.08 -17.71
C ALA A 16 -13.52 20.43 -17.10
N SER A 17 -14.72 20.95 -17.35
CA SER A 17 -15.97 20.27 -16.94
C SER A 17 -16.51 19.37 -18.04
N ARG A 18 -15.74 18.34 -18.43
CA ARG A 18 -16.34 17.16 -19.08
C ARG A 18 -16.92 16.27 -18.00
N VAL A 19 -18.21 16.46 -17.75
CA VAL A 19 -19.07 15.61 -16.93
C VAL A 19 -18.99 14.18 -17.50
N PHE A 20 -18.27 13.29 -16.81
CA PHE A 20 -18.31 11.85 -17.05
C PHE A 20 -19.56 11.30 -16.35
N ASN A 21 -20.66 11.15 -17.08
CA ASN A 21 -21.79 10.34 -16.63
C ASN A 21 -21.45 8.86 -16.85
N ASN A 22 -20.89 8.20 -15.84
CA ASN A 22 -20.81 6.74 -15.80
C ASN A 22 -22.12 6.18 -15.23
N THR A 23 -23.10 5.92 -16.10
CA THR A 23 -24.24 5.07 -15.77
C THR A 23 -23.85 3.61 -15.98
N VAL A 24 -23.42 2.96 -14.90
CA VAL A 24 -23.17 1.51 -14.90
C VAL A 24 -24.53 0.82 -14.83
N SER A 25 -24.92 0.16 -15.92
CA SER A 25 -26.15 -0.65 -15.96
C SER A 25 -25.83 -2.04 -15.40
N PHE A 26 -26.41 -2.39 -14.25
CA PHE A 26 -26.32 -3.75 -13.73
C PHE A 26 -27.32 -4.65 -14.47
N ALA A 27 -26.82 -5.64 -15.20
CA ALA A 27 -27.66 -6.68 -15.78
C ALA A 27 -28.32 -7.50 -14.66
N ARG A 28 -29.65 -7.62 -14.72
CA ARG A 28 -30.46 -8.42 -13.79
C ARG A 28 -30.20 -9.90 -14.04
N ALA A 29 -29.69 -10.62 -13.04
CA ALA A 29 -29.56 -12.07 -13.10
C ALA A 29 -30.96 -12.72 -13.17
N GLU A 30 -31.22 -13.47 -14.23
CA GLU A 30 -32.43 -14.28 -14.36
C GLU A 30 -32.38 -15.44 -13.36
N LYS A 31 -33.45 -15.61 -12.58
CA LYS A 31 -33.62 -16.76 -11.69
C LYS A 31 -34.27 -17.88 -12.50
N ALA A 32 -33.57 -19.02 -12.62
CA ALA A 32 -34.14 -20.23 -13.21
C ALA A 32 -35.33 -20.72 -12.33
N SER A 33 -36.52 -20.80 -12.93
CA SER A 33 -37.69 -21.42 -12.31
C SER A 33 -37.68 -22.92 -12.60
N LEU A 34 -37.79 -23.74 -11.54
CA LEU A 34 -37.85 -25.19 -11.65
C LEU A 34 -39.33 -25.62 -11.68
N ALA A 35 -39.82 -25.98 -12.86
CA ALA A 35 -41.17 -26.46 -13.05
C ALA A 35 -41.24 -27.97 -12.73
N VAL A 36 -42.04 -28.35 -11.72
CA VAL A 36 -42.39 -29.75 -11.45
C VAL A 36 -43.76 -30.00 -12.07
N SER A 37 -43.82 -30.82 -13.12
CA SER A 37 -45.07 -31.32 -13.67
C SER A 37 -45.43 -32.65 -12.99
N ALA A 38 -46.60 -32.70 -12.36
CA ALA A 38 -47.22 -33.94 -11.93
C ALA A 38 -48.29 -34.31 -12.97
N SER A 39 -48.04 -35.39 -13.72
CA SER A 39 -49.07 -36.07 -14.50
C SER A 39 -49.46 -37.34 -13.73
N ALA A 40 -50.72 -37.42 -13.32
CA ALA A 40 -51.27 -38.54 -12.58
C ALA A 40 -52.52 -39.03 -13.30
N GLU A 41 -52.43 -40.21 -13.91
CA GLU A 41 -53.49 -41.22 -14.07
C GLU A 41 -52.87 -42.36 -14.91
N GLU A 42 -53.02 -43.66 -14.68
CA GLU A 42 -53.60 -44.50 -13.65
C GLU A 42 -53.16 -45.92 -14.05
N LYS A 43 -52.68 -46.75 -13.11
CA LYS A 43 -52.83 -48.22 -13.06
C LYS A 43 -51.78 -48.84 -12.12
N GLN A 44 -52.33 -49.48 -11.08
CA GLN A 44 -51.76 -50.55 -10.26
C GLN A 44 -50.51 -50.29 -9.37
N SER A 45 -50.72 -50.59 -8.09
CA SER A 45 -49.74 -51.13 -7.13
C SER A 45 -48.54 -50.26 -6.73
N ARG A 46 -48.79 -49.14 -6.04
CA ARG A 46 -47.73 -48.39 -5.32
C ARG A 46 -48.11 -47.91 -3.90
N ARG A 47 -49.32 -48.20 -3.42
CA ARG A 47 -49.72 -47.90 -2.01
C ARG A 47 -49.29 -48.96 -1.01
N SER A 48 -48.94 -50.17 -1.46
CA SER A 48 -48.32 -51.20 -0.62
C SER A 48 -46.83 -50.93 -0.33
N ALA A 49 -46.16 -50.12 -1.15
CA ALA A 49 -44.73 -49.83 -0.99
C ALA A 49 -44.43 -48.69 0.01
N LEU A 50 -45.44 -47.88 0.38
CA LEU A 50 -45.28 -46.82 1.38
C LEU A 50 -45.64 -47.27 2.81
N ALA A 51 -46.28 -48.44 2.98
CA ALA A 51 -46.62 -48.99 4.28
C ALA A 51 -45.50 -49.87 4.90
N LEU A 52 -44.48 -50.26 4.12
CA LEU A 52 -43.39 -51.12 4.57
C LEU A 52 -42.11 -50.37 5.01
N ILE A 53 -42.09 -49.03 4.90
CA ILE A 53 -41.00 -48.19 5.40
C ILE A 53 -41.37 -47.53 6.75
N ALA A 54 -42.62 -47.70 7.20
CA ALA A 54 -43.16 -47.07 8.41
C ALA A 54 -42.80 -47.77 9.74
N THR A 55 -41.87 -48.73 9.77
CA THR A 55 -41.56 -49.51 10.98
C THR A 55 -40.10 -49.52 11.44
N THR A 56 -39.17 -48.78 10.84
CA THR A 56 -37.73 -48.90 11.22
C THR A 56 -36.93 -47.62 11.49
N VAL A 57 -37.52 -46.45 11.71
CA VAL A 57 -36.82 -45.37 12.44
C VAL A 57 -37.81 -44.56 13.29
N ALA A 58 -38.33 -45.20 14.34
CA ALA A 58 -38.81 -44.50 15.53
C ALA A 58 -37.64 -44.44 16.54
N VAL A 59 -36.58 -43.68 16.22
CA VAL A 59 -35.51 -43.38 17.18
C VAL A 59 -35.12 -41.92 17.04
N SER A 60 -35.38 -41.19 18.14
CA SER A 60 -34.82 -39.89 18.52
C SER A 60 -35.09 -38.69 17.62
N LEU A 61 -36.28 -38.10 17.73
CA LEU A 61 -36.43 -36.65 17.59
C LEU A 61 -36.74 -36.03 18.96
N SER A 62 -35.85 -36.27 19.92
CA SER A 62 -35.66 -35.42 21.09
C SER A 62 -34.62 -34.35 20.75
N GLY A 63 -34.87 -33.58 19.70
CA GLY A 63 -34.08 -32.41 19.39
C GLY A 63 -34.55 -31.29 20.29
N ASN A 64 -33.82 -31.05 21.39
CA ASN A 64 -33.99 -29.89 22.25
C ASN A 64 -34.21 -28.64 21.39
N ALA A 65 -35.15 -27.78 21.81
CA ALA A 65 -35.25 -26.43 21.33
C ALA A 65 -33.88 -25.75 21.48
N GLN A 66 -33.09 -25.75 20.42
CA GLN A 66 -31.83 -25.04 20.34
C GLN A 66 -32.25 -23.59 20.17
N ALA A 67 -32.25 -22.86 21.29
CA ALA A 67 -32.24 -21.42 21.32
C ALA A 67 -31.29 -20.92 20.22
N ILE A 68 -31.71 -19.86 19.51
CA ILE A 68 -30.85 -19.11 18.60
C ILE A 68 -29.70 -18.58 19.46
N THR A 69 -28.62 -19.36 19.55
CA THR A 69 -27.42 -18.96 20.27
C THR A 69 -26.86 -17.78 19.49
N GLY A 70 -26.80 -16.62 20.14
CA GLY A 70 -26.29 -15.39 19.56
C GLY A 70 -24.99 -15.64 18.80
N VAL A 71 -24.82 -14.92 17.68
CA VAL A 71 -23.60 -14.92 16.87
C VAL A 71 -22.42 -14.78 17.81
N LYS A 72 -21.52 -15.78 17.83
CA LYS A 72 -20.23 -15.65 18.50
C LYS A 72 -19.45 -14.58 17.76
N ILE A 73 -19.50 -13.35 18.27
CA ILE A 73 -18.56 -12.30 17.93
C ILE A 73 -17.25 -12.80 18.53
N GLU A 74 -16.39 -13.39 17.69
CA GLU A 74 -15.01 -13.63 18.12
C GLU A 74 -14.40 -12.30 18.55
N GLY A 75 -13.51 -12.34 19.54
CA GLY A 75 -12.85 -11.13 20.04
C GLY A 75 -12.24 -10.33 18.87
N PRO A 76 -12.12 -9.00 19.01
CA PRO A 76 -11.50 -8.20 17.96
C PRO A 76 -10.15 -8.81 17.58
N PRO A 77 -9.78 -8.80 16.28
CA PRO A 77 -8.49 -9.32 15.84
C PRO A 77 -7.38 -8.67 16.68
N PRO A 78 -6.28 -9.40 16.97
CA PRO A 78 -5.15 -8.80 17.66
C PRO A 78 -4.73 -7.52 16.94
N LEU A 79 -4.43 -6.47 17.71
CA LEU A 79 -4.11 -5.15 17.17
C LEU A 79 -3.04 -5.29 16.08
N ALA A 80 -3.41 -4.92 14.85
CA ALA A 80 -2.53 -5.03 13.70
C ALA A 80 -1.56 -3.83 13.70
N GLY A 81 -0.39 -4.06 14.29
CA GLY A 81 0.72 -3.11 14.36
C GLY A 81 2.02 -3.87 14.10
N GLY A 82 2.44 -3.92 12.83
CA GLY A 82 3.48 -4.84 12.33
C GLY A 82 4.93 -4.54 12.73
N LEU A 83 5.19 -3.77 13.78
CA LEU A 83 6.55 -3.54 14.29
C LEU A 83 6.50 -3.38 15.83
N PRO A 84 7.44 -3.98 16.60
CA PRO A 84 7.54 -3.68 18.03
C PRO A 84 7.74 -2.16 18.21
N GLY A 85 6.77 -1.49 18.83
CA GLY A 85 6.74 -0.03 18.99
C GLY A 85 5.61 0.71 18.27
N THR A 86 4.84 0.03 17.40
CA THR A 86 3.59 0.59 16.85
C THR A 86 2.42 -0.22 17.39
N GLU A 87 1.97 0.10 18.61
CA GLU A 87 0.76 -0.52 19.18
C GLU A 87 -0.50 -0.24 18.33
N ASN A 88 -0.46 0.79 17.47
CA ASN A 88 -1.58 1.17 16.63
C ASN A 88 -1.12 1.78 15.30
N SER A 89 -1.60 1.23 14.18
CA SER A 89 -1.42 1.83 12.84
C SER A 89 -2.10 3.22 12.75
N ASP A 90 -3.06 3.49 13.64
CA ASP A 90 -3.82 4.74 13.74
C ASP A 90 -3.19 5.80 14.68
N GLN A 91 -2.07 5.51 15.35
CA GLN A 91 -1.42 6.45 16.28
C GLN A 91 -1.02 7.77 15.59
N ALA A 92 -0.70 7.70 14.29
CA ALA A 92 -0.42 8.87 13.46
C ALA A 92 -1.64 9.80 13.23
N ARG A 93 -2.85 9.35 13.59
CA ARG A 93 -4.10 10.11 13.50
C ARG A 93 -4.63 10.56 14.86
N ASP A 94 -3.89 10.25 15.94
CA ASP A 94 -4.28 10.63 17.29
C ASP A 94 -4.10 12.14 17.50
N PHE A 95 -5.18 12.83 17.85
CA PHE A 95 -5.17 14.27 18.07
C PHE A 95 -4.72 14.67 19.49
N GLU A 96 -4.36 13.71 20.35
CA GLU A 96 -3.85 13.99 21.70
C GLU A 96 -2.32 14.00 21.79
N ALA A 97 -1.60 13.26 20.93
CA ALA A 97 -0.13 13.26 20.90
C ALA A 97 0.42 14.62 20.39
N PRO A 98 1.64 15.07 20.71
CA PRO A 98 2.20 16.28 20.10
C PRO A 98 2.42 16.11 18.59
N LEU A 99 2.27 17.18 17.81
CA LEU A 99 2.30 17.15 16.34
C LEU A 99 3.56 16.47 15.75
N ASN A 100 4.70 16.61 16.44
CA ASN A 100 5.97 16.02 16.02
C ASN A 100 6.00 14.49 16.13
N GLU A 101 5.15 13.90 16.97
CA GLU A 101 5.05 12.44 17.20
C GLU A 101 3.91 11.81 16.38
N ARG A 102 3.01 12.63 15.81
CA ARG A 102 1.89 12.16 14.98
C ARG A 102 2.27 11.79 13.55
N PHE A 103 3.38 12.29 13.02
CA PHE A 103 3.62 12.17 11.58
C PHE A 103 4.24 10.83 11.16
N PHE A 104 3.94 10.46 9.91
CA PHE A 104 4.30 9.19 9.25
C PHE A 104 5.81 8.87 9.25
N ILE A 105 6.67 9.89 9.41
CA ILE A 105 8.12 9.73 9.50
C ILE A 105 8.50 9.77 10.98
N GLN A 106 8.54 8.60 11.59
CA GLN A 106 8.98 8.45 12.98
C GLN A 106 10.47 8.79 13.06
N ILE A 107 10.80 9.86 13.77
CA ILE A 107 12.18 10.20 14.09
C ILE A 107 12.66 9.15 15.09
N LYS A 108 13.45 8.19 14.60
CA LYS A 108 14.06 7.18 15.48
C LYS A 108 15.27 7.74 16.21
N THR A 109 15.74 7.00 17.20
CA THR A 109 17.00 7.33 17.88
C THR A 109 18.17 7.30 16.87
N PRO A 110 19.28 8.03 17.11
CA PRO A 110 20.40 8.08 16.18
C PRO A 110 20.96 6.69 15.82
N ASP A 111 20.99 5.77 16.78
CA ASP A 111 21.50 4.41 16.57
C ASP A 111 20.55 3.56 15.70
N GLU A 112 19.24 3.67 15.92
CA GLU A 112 18.22 3.01 15.09
C GLU A 112 18.12 3.62 13.69
N ALA A 113 18.34 4.92 13.55
CA ALA A 113 18.42 5.61 12.26
C ALA A 113 19.64 5.12 11.46
N LEU A 114 20.78 4.92 12.13
CA LEU A 114 21.97 4.35 11.50
C LEU A 114 21.76 2.88 11.11
N ALA A 115 21.06 2.09 11.92
CA ALA A 115 20.71 0.71 11.59
C ALA A 115 19.84 0.65 10.32
N ARG A 116 18.78 1.46 10.24
CA ARG A 116 17.91 1.52 9.06
C ARG A 116 18.66 2.03 7.82
N ALA A 117 19.52 3.03 7.97
CA ALA A 117 20.36 3.51 6.87
C ALA A 117 21.29 2.43 6.29
N LYS A 118 21.71 1.44 7.11
CA LYS A 118 22.45 0.26 6.65
C LYS A 118 21.56 -0.75 5.94
N GLU A 119 20.32 -0.94 6.40
CA GLU A 119 19.34 -1.82 5.73
C GLU A 119 19.03 -1.35 4.30
N VAL A 120 18.96 -0.04 4.08
CA VAL A 120 18.75 0.56 2.76
C VAL A 120 19.82 0.14 1.74
N VAL A 121 21.05 -0.16 2.18
CA VAL A 121 22.10 -0.68 1.29
C VAL A 121 21.74 -2.06 0.73
N GLY A 122 20.94 -2.84 1.47
CA GLY A 122 20.41 -4.13 1.04
C GLY A 122 19.40 -4.05 -0.09
N VAL A 123 18.78 -2.89 -0.33
CA VAL A 123 17.79 -2.65 -1.39
C VAL A 123 18.44 -2.36 -2.74
N PHE A 124 19.71 -1.92 -2.75
CA PHE A 124 20.42 -1.58 -3.99
C PHE A 124 20.45 -2.70 -5.06
N PRO A 125 20.74 -3.98 -4.73
CA PRO A 125 20.73 -5.05 -5.72
C PRO A 125 19.38 -5.23 -6.42
N GLU A 126 18.27 -5.02 -5.70
CA GLU A 126 16.93 -5.12 -6.27
C GLU A 126 16.65 -3.99 -7.24
N VAL A 127 17.01 -2.76 -6.86
CA VAL A 127 16.91 -1.56 -7.72
C VAL A 127 17.73 -1.73 -9.00
N GLU A 128 18.94 -2.29 -8.90
CA GLU A 128 19.79 -2.62 -10.05
C GLU A 128 19.10 -3.63 -10.99
N GLY A 129 18.45 -4.64 -10.41
CA GLY A 129 17.61 -5.61 -11.12
C GLY A 129 16.44 -4.94 -11.84
N TYR A 130 15.75 -3.99 -11.20
CA TYR A 130 14.65 -3.25 -11.81
C TYR A 130 15.10 -2.31 -12.94
N ILE A 131 16.24 -1.63 -12.79
CA ILE A 131 16.83 -0.80 -13.85
C ILE A 131 17.19 -1.66 -15.07
N SER A 132 17.77 -2.84 -14.84
CA SER A 132 18.14 -3.78 -15.90
C SER A 132 16.92 -4.30 -16.66
N LYS A 133 15.83 -4.59 -15.94
CA LYS A 133 14.54 -5.02 -16.50
C LYS A 133 13.70 -3.89 -17.09
N LYS A 134 14.15 -2.63 -17.04
CA LYS A 134 13.38 -1.43 -17.42
C LYS A 134 12.03 -1.31 -16.67
N ALA A 135 12.01 -1.78 -15.43
CA ALA A 135 10.83 -1.81 -14.56
C ALA A 135 10.66 -0.46 -13.83
N TRP A 136 10.50 0.62 -14.58
CA TRP A 136 10.53 2.01 -14.08
C TRP A 136 9.56 2.33 -12.93
N PRO A 137 8.32 1.81 -12.89
CA PRO A 137 7.44 2.03 -11.75
C PRO A 137 8.02 1.46 -10.45
N TYR A 138 8.62 0.26 -10.51
CA TYR A 138 9.23 -0.41 -9.36
C TYR A 138 10.50 0.30 -8.90
N VAL A 139 11.36 0.73 -9.84
CA VAL A 139 12.52 1.57 -9.53
C VAL A 139 12.08 2.78 -8.71
N ARG A 140 11.11 3.56 -9.21
CA ARG A 140 10.66 4.77 -8.52
C ARG A 140 9.95 4.50 -7.19
N ASN A 141 9.23 3.39 -7.08
CA ASN A 141 8.56 3.01 -5.85
C ASN A 141 9.58 2.67 -4.76
N GLU A 142 10.54 1.78 -5.07
CA GLU A 142 11.59 1.40 -4.13
C GLU A 142 12.43 2.60 -3.69
N LEU A 143 12.82 3.45 -4.65
CA LEU A 143 13.59 4.65 -4.32
C LEU A 143 12.82 5.58 -3.37
N ARG A 144 11.51 5.78 -3.57
CA ARG A 144 10.75 6.72 -2.74
C ARG A 144 10.32 6.11 -1.40
N SER A 145 10.13 4.80 -1.33
CA SER A 145 9.80 4.10 -0.09
C SER A 145 11.01 3.97 0.82
N GLU A 146 12.11 3.42 0.31
CA GLU A 146 13.28 3.07 1.13
C GLU A 146 14.25 4.23 1.27
N LEU A 147 14.58 4.92 0.16
CA LEU A 147 15.49 6.08 0.22
C LEU A 147 14.79 7.36 0.68
N GLY A 148 13.45 7.39 0.69
CA GLY A 148 12.68 8.49 1.27
C GLY A 148 13.04 8.72 2.74
N TYR A 149 13.27 7.66 3.50
CA TYR A 149 13.69 7.72 4.90
C TYR A 149 15.17 8.03 5.08
N LEU A 150 16.04 7.60 4.15
CA LEU A 150 17.49 7.78 4.22
C LEU A 150 17.89 9.25 4.47
N ARG A 151 17.20 10.20 3.82
CA ARG A 151 17.46 11.64 4.03
C ARG A 151 17.23 12.07 5.48
N TYR A 152 16.15 11.60 6.10
CA TYR A 152 15.80 11.95 7.48
C TYR A 152 16.68 11.24 8.49
N ASP A 153 16.94 9.95 8.28
CA ASP A 153 17.77 9.14 9.15
C ASP A 153 19.22 9.68 9.17
N LEU A 154 19.82 9.92 8.01
CA LEU A 154 21.18 10.48 7.94
C LEU A 154 21.25 11.90 8.53
N ALA A 155 20.24 12.74 8.31
CA ALA A 155 20.20 14.07 8.93
C ALA A 155 20.15 13.98 10.47
N THR A 156 19.42 13.01 11.02
CA THR A 156 19.30 12.77 12.46
C THR A 156 20.63 12.28 13.05
N VAL A 157 21.29 11.34 12.37
CA VAL A 157 22.62 10.85 12.78
C VAL A 157 23.65 11.99 12.74
N ILE A 158 23.68 12.78 11.67
CA ILE A 158 24.61 13.92 11.55
C ILE A 158 24.33 14.99 12.62
N ALA A 159 23.06 15.21 12.97
CA ALA A 159 22.68 16.15 14.02
C ALA A 159 23.22 15.73 15.40
N SER A 160 23.47 14.44 15.65
CA SER A 160 24.08 13.94 16.89
C SER A 160 25.60 14.12 16.99
N LYS A 161 26.31 14.32 15.86
CA LYS A 161 27.78 14.43 15.80
C LYS A 161 28.31 15.81 16.27
N ALA A 162 29.63 15.98 16.33
CA ALA A 162 30.27 17.22 16.77
C ALA A 162 30.09 18.37 15.76
N LYS A 163 29.97 19.62 16.24
CA LYS A 163 29.69 20.81 15.41
C LYS A 163 30.68 21.03 14.25
N ALA A 164 31.94 20.65 14.43
CA ALA A 164 32.99 20.80 13.41
C ALA A 164 32.76 19.91 12.18
N GLU A 165 32.28 18.68 12.39
CA GLU A 165 32.07 17.69 11.33
C GLU A 165 30.69 17.83 10.66
N LYS A 166 29.70 18.41 11.37
CA LYS A 166 28.33 18.61 10.86
C LYS A 166 28.30 19.31 9.51
N LYS A 167 29.12 20.34 9.29
CA LYS A 167 29.07 21.11 8.04
C LYS A 167 29.55 20.28 6.84
N ALA A 168 30.62 19.51 7.02
CA ALA A 168 31.16 18.64 5.98
C ALA A 168 30.18 17.49 5.68
N LEU A 169 29.70 16.80 6.71
CA LEU A 169 28.75 15.69 6.55
C LEU A 169 27.42 16.14 5.92
N ASN A 170 26.92 17.33 6.25
CA ASN A 170 25.73 17.87 5.60
C ASN A 170 25.94 18.21 4.12
N ALA A 171 27.15 18.64 3.72
CA ALA A 171 27.46 18.87 2.31
C ALA A 171 27.48 17.55 1.53
N GLU A 172 28.05 16.50 2.12
CA GLU A 172 28.05 15.15 1.53
C GLU A 172 26.63 14.58 1.43
N LEU A 173 25.81 14.76 2.47
CA LEU A 173 24.41 14.36 2.45
C LEU A 173 23.63 15.06 1.33
N LYS A 174 23.83 16.36 1.13
CA LYS A 174 23.21 17.10 0.01
C LYS A 174 23.62 16.50 -1.34
N SER A 175 24.91 16.20 -1.51
CA SER A 175 25.41 15.59 -2.75
C SER A 175 24.85 14.19 -3.01
N VAL A 176 24.60 13.40 -1.96
CA VAL A 176 23.89 12.11 -2.05
C VAL A 176 22.45 12.33 -2.53
N VAL A 177 21.72 13.25 -1.89
CA VAL A 177 20.32 13.55 -2.23
C VAL A 177 20.20 14.05 -3.68
N GLU A 178 21.09 14.93 -4.13
CA GLU A 178 21.11 15.43 -5.51
C GLU A 178 21.31 14.31 -6.53
N THR A 179 22.20 13.35 -6.27
CA THR A 179 22.37 12.19 -7.17
C THR A 179 21.15 11.27 -7.17
N LEU A 180 20.47 11.17 -6.03
CA LEU A 180 19.27 10.36 -5.87
C LEU A 180 18.09 10.97 -6.63
N GLU A 181 17.92 12.29 -6.56
CA GLU A 181 16.94 13.04 -7.36
C GLU A 181 17.24 12.94 -8.86
N SER A 182 18.52 12.99 -9.25
CA SER A 182 18.95 12.79 -10.65
C SER A 182 18.64 11.37 -11.14
N LEU A 183 18.82 10.37 -10.28
CA LEU A 183 18.45 8.98 -10.56
C LEU A 183 16.93 8.79 -10.67
N ASP A 184 16.12 9.39 -9.80
CA ASP A 184 14.66 9.38 -9.91
C ASP A 184 14.19 10.08 -11.19
N TYR A 185 14.84 11.19 -11.56
CA TYR A 185 14.59 11.88 -12.82
C TYR A 185 14.93 10.98 -14.02
N ALA A 186 16.08 10.30 -14.02
CA ALA A 186 16.46 9.36 -15.07
C ALA A 186 15.43 8.21 -15.18
N ALA A 187 14.97 7.68 -14.04
CA ALA A 187 13.92 6.67 -13.99
C ALA A 187 12.57 7.19 -14.51
N ARG A 188 12.26 8.48 -14.30
CA ARG A 188 11.06 9.14 -14.84
C ARG A 188 11.12 9.30 -16.36
N VAL A 189 12.27 9.70 -16.90
CA VAL A 189 12.51 9.85 -18.35
C VAL A 189 12.75 8.50 -19.04
N LYS A 190 12.93 7.43 -18.25
CA LYS A 190 13.17 6.05 -18.70
C LYS A 190 14.51 5.91 -19.43
N ASP A 191 15.49 6.71 -19.04
CA ASP A 191 16.85 6.65 -19.57
C ASP A 191 17.67 5.62 -18.80
N GLN A 192 18.02 4.53 -19.48
CA GLN A 192 18.74 3.41 -18.88
C GLN A 192 20.22 3.70 -18.65
N GLU A 193 20.86 4.47 -19.52
CA GLU A 193 22.29 4.77 -19.40
C GLU A 193 22.51 5.77 -18.27
N ALA A 194 21.69 6.82 -18.23
CA ALA A 194 21.71 7.78 -17.14
C ALA A 194 21.34 7.12 -15.80
N ALA A 195 20.32 6.26 -15.76
CA ALA A 195 19.93 5.57 -14.52
C ALA A 195 21.05 4.68 -13.97
N LYS A 196 21.73 3.91 -14.83
CA LYS A 196 22.88 3.08 -14.41
C LYS A 196 24.05 3.92 -13.89
N LYS A 197 24.35 5.03 -14.56
CA LYS A 197 25.40 5.96 -14.15
C LYS A 197 25.11 6.54 -12.77
N PHE A 198 23.93 7.16 -12.60
CA PHE A 198 23.57 7.76 -11.33
C PHE A 198 23.42 6.71 -10.22
N PHE A 199 23.03 5.47 -10.54
CA PHE A 199 22.94 4.39 -9.57
C PHE A 199 24.30 4.02 -8.99
N ALA A 200 25.31 3.89 -9.85
CA ALA A 200 26.68 3.63 -9.41
C ALA A 200 27.24 4.78 -8.56
N GLU A 201 26.95 6.03 -8.94
CA GLU A 201 27.32 7.23 -8.17
C GLU A 201 26.63 7.26 -6.80
N THR A 202 25.32 6.99 -6.73
CA THR A 202 24.59 6.95 -5.47
C THR A 202 25.12 5.85 -4.56
N LYS A 203 25.35 4.64 -5.08
CA LYS A 203 25.91 3.52 -4.31
C LYS A 203 27.27 3.88 -3.70
N SER A 204 28.16 4.51 -4.47
CA SER A 204 29.48 4.90 -3.97
C SER A 204 29.37 5.98 -2.89
N LYS A 205 28.58 7.05 -3.13
CA LYS A 205 28.43 8.15 -2.18
C LYS A 205 27.76 7.72 -0.88
N VAL A 206 26.73 6.86 -0.95
CA VAL A 206 26.06 6.32 0.25
C VAL A 206 27.03 5.46 1.06
N SER A 207 27.79 4.57 0.41
CA SER A 207 28.79 3.75 1.12
C SER A 207 29.90 4.60 1.76
N ALA A 208 30.37 5.64 1.07
CA ALA A 208 31.39 6.54 1.59
C ALA A 208 30.89 7.39 2.77
N LEU A 209 29.62 7.81 2.75
CA LEU A 209 29.00 8.55 3.84
C LEU A 209 28.78 7.64 5.06
N LEU A 210 28.26 6.43 4.85
CA LEU A 210 28.08 5.44 5.92
C LEU A 210 29.39 5.02 6.58
N ALA A 211 30.51 5.01 5.85
CA ALA A 211 31.83 4.73 6.43
C ALA A 211 32.34 5.83 7.39
N LYS A 212 31.76 7.03 7.35
CA LYS A 212 32.13 8.18 8.20
C LYS A 212 31.20 8.36 9.41
N LEU A 213 30.06 7.67 9.44
CA LEU A 213 29.05 7.76 10.50
C LEU A 213 29.22 6.67 11.55
#